data_AF-A0A383DVX6-F1
#
_entry.id   AF-A0A383DVX6-F1
#
_cell.length_a   1.000
_cell.length_b   1.000
_cell.length_c   1.000
_cell.angle_alpha   90.00
_cell.angle_beta   90.00
_cell.angle_gamma   90.00
#
_symmetry.space_group_name_H-M   'P 1'
#
loop_
_entity.id
_entity.type
_entity.pdbx_description
1 polymer ?
#
loop_
_entity_poly.entity_id
_entity_poly.type
_entity_poly.pdbx_seq_one_letter_code
_entity_poly.pdbx_strand_id
1 'polypeptide(L)' 'MSDLRVGIVGMGWVAGAHIETFKNVDGANVTAVCSRRELDKKELEAQFGTPIKVY' A
#
# COMPACT_ATOMS: atom_id res chain seq x y z
N MET A 1 -15.44 11.40 9.73
CA MET A 1 -13.98 11.36 9.91
C MET A 1 -13.40 11.08 8.54
N SER A 2 -12.46 11.89 8.04
CA SER A 2 -11.94 11.69 6.68
C SER A 2 -10.82 10.66 6.72
N ASP A 3 -11.01 9.52 6.07
CA ASP A 3 -9.97 8.50 5.91
C ASP A 3 -8.70 9.09 5.30
N LEU A 4 -7.57 8.83 5.94
CA LEU A 4 -6.24 9.21 5.47
C LEU A 4 -5.87 8.31 4.30
N ARG A 5 -5.52 8.93 3.17
CA ARG A 5 -4.98 8.23 2.00
C ARG A 5 -3.46 8.20 2.12
N VAL A 6 -2.92 7.02 2.39
CA VAL A 6 -1.48 6.79 2.60
C VAL A 6 -0.85 6.33 1.28
N GLY A 7 0.28 6.94 0.94
CA GLY A 7 1.15 6.53 -0.16
C GLY A 7 2.48 6.01 0.39
N ILE A 8 2.92 4.84 -0.06
CA ILE A 8 4.18 4.23 0.37
C ILE A 8 5.23 4.48 -0.69
N VAL A 9 6.41 4.98 -0.29
CA VAL A 9 7.54 5.20 -1.19
C VAL A 9 8.65 4.25 -0.81
N GLY A 10 8.98 3.33 -1.71
CA GLY A 10 9.95 2.27 -1.53
C GLY A 10 9.30 0.95 -1.10
N MET A 11 9.18 0.03 -2.05
CA MET A 11 8.72 -1.33 -1.76
C MET A 11 9.89 -2.23 -1.37
N GLY A 12 10.31 -2.09 -0.12
CA GLY A 12 11.29 -2.93 0.53
C GLY A 12 10.65 -4.07 1.32
N TRP A 13 11.48 -4.83 2.04
CA TRP A 13 11.01 -5.96 2.84
C TRP A 13 10.01 -5.55 3.94
N VAL A 14 10.19 -4.36 4.54
CA VAL A 14 9.29 -3.83 5.60
C VAL A 14 8.01 -3.25 5.03
N ALA A 15 7.99 -2.84 3.76
CA ALA A 15 6.87 -2.09 3.21
C ALA A 15 5.55 -2.89 3.26
N GLY A 16 5.62 -4.22 3.12
CA GLY A 16 4.45 -5.09 3.30
C GLY A 16 3.87 -5.03 4.72
N ALA A 17 4.73 -5.04 5.74
CA ALA A 17 4.31 -4.95 7.14
C ALA A 17 3.64 -3.60 7.45
N HIS A 18 4.11 -2.50 6.83
CA HIS A 18 3.44 -1.20 6.96
C HIS A 18 2.05 -1.22 6.33
N ILE A 19 1.89 -1.80 5.13
CA ILE A 19 0.58 -1.88 4.47
C ILE A 19 -0.41 -2.68 5.32
N GLU A 20 0.04 -3.82 5.85
CA GLU A 20 -0.78 -4.66 6.73
C GLU A 20 -1.16 -3.93 8.03
N THR A 21 -0.22 -3.19 8.61
CA THR A 21 -0.50 -2.37 9.80
C THR A 21 -1.55 -1.30 9.48
N PHE A 22 -1.37 -0.52 8.41
CA PHE A 22 -2.32 0.51 8.02
C PHE A 22 -3.71 -0.05 7.71
N LYS A 23 -3.79 -1.24 7.11
CA LYS A 23 -5.07 -1.94 6.88
C LYS A 23 -5.83 -2.24 8.17
N ASN A 24 -5.13 -2.42 9.29
CA ASN A 24 -5.73 -2.65 10.60
C ASN A 24 -5.96 -1.34 11.39
N VAL A 25 -5.53 -0.19 10.86
CA VAL A 25 -5.74 1.12 11.48
C VAL A 25 -7.00 1.75 10.91
N ASP A 26 -7.99 1.98 11.78
CA ASP A 26 -9.23 2.66 11.40
C ASP A 26 -8.93 4.11 10.95
N GLY A 27 -9.37 4.47 9.75
CA GLY A 27 -9.12 5.78 9.16
C GLY A 27 -7.78 5.93 8.43
N ALA A 28 -7.03 4.86 8.15
CA ALA A 28 -5.82 4.90 7.31
C ALA A 28 -5.89 3.88 6.16
N ASN A 29 -5.96 4.35 4.92
CA ASN A 29 -6.06 3.51 3.73
C ASN A 29 -4.84 3.70 2.83
N VAL A 30 -4.10 2.63 2.58
CA VAL A 30 -3.01 2.65 1.59
C VAL A 30 -3.60 2.62 0.19
N THR A 31 -3.29 3.64 -0.60
CA THR A 31 -3.88 3.84 -1.95
C THR A 31 -2.83 3.92 -3.06
N ALA A 32 -1.55 4.08 -2.71
CA ALA A 32 -0.47 4.17 -3.67
C ALA A 32 0.83 3.57 -3.12
N VAL A 33 1.61 2.97 -4.02
CA VAL A 33 2.98 2.51 -3.78
C VAL A 33 3.84 3.07 -4.92
N CYS A 34 4.92 3.75 -4.59
CA CYS A 34 5.90 4.26 -5.54
C CYS A 34 7.23 3.56 -5.28
N SER A 35 7.82 2.94 -6.30
CA SER A 35 9.08 2.22 -6.12
C SER A 35 9.92 2.23 -7.38
N ARG A 36 11.24 2.26 -7.23
CA ARG A 36 12.16 2.13 -8.39
C ARG A 36 12.19 0.73 -9.01
N ARG A 37 11.63 -0.26 -8.31
CA ARG A 37 11.57 -1.65 -8.76
C ARG A 37 10.27 -1.85 -9.53
N GLU A 38 10.31 -2.67 -10.57
CA GLU A 38 9.10 -3.13 -11.23
C GLU A 38 8.23 -3.89 -10.22
N LEU A 39 7.04 -3.37 -9.99
CA LEU A 39 6.05 -3.93 -9.09
C LEU A 39 4.80 -4.27 -9.90
N ASP A 40 4.26 -5.45 -9.68
CA ASP A 40 3.03 -5.84 -10.32
C ASP A 40 1.82 -5.33 -9.52
N LYS A 41 1.00 -4.51 -10.19
CA LYS A 41 -0.21 -3.94 -9.59
C LYS A 41 -1.18 -5.03 -9.13
N LYS A 42 -1.36 -6.10 -9.93
CA LYS A 42 -2.30 -7.17 -9.60
C LYS A 42 -1.82 -7.99 -8.41
N GLU A 43 -0.52 -8.25 -8.31
CA GLU A 43 0.02 -8.93 -7.13
C GLU A 43 -0.19 -8.13 -5.85
N LEU A 44 0.07 -6.82 -5.88
CA LEU A 44 -0.15 -5.95 -4.72
C LEU A 44 -1.65 -5.86 -4.36
N GLU A 45 -2.53 -5.68 -5.35
CA GLU A 45 -3.98 -5.67 -5.12
C GLU A 45 -4.49 -7.01 -4.56
N ALA A 46 -3.95 -8.15 -5.01
CA ALA A 46 -4.29 -9.46 -4.50
C ALA A 46 -3.74 -9.71 -3.07
N GLN A 47 -2.52 -9.24 -2.80
CA GLN A 47 -1.85 -9.42 -1.51
C GLN A 47 -2.50 -8.56 -0.41
N PHE A 48 -2.83 -7.31 -0.72
CA PHE A 48 -3.37 -6.37 0.27
C PHE A 48 -4.90 -6.28 0.26
N GLY A 49 -5.56 -6.70 -0.82
CA GLY A 49 -7.01 -6.70 -0.94
C GLY A 49 -7.62 -5.31 -1.09
N THR A 50 -6.80 -4.32 -1.44
CA THR A 50 -7.20 -2.93 -1.66
C THR A 50 -6.68 -2.43 -3.01
N PRO A 51 -7.42 -1.53 -3.68
CA PRO A 51 -6.97 -0.94 -4.93
C PRO A 51 -5.75 -0.05 -4.70
N ILE A 52 -4.59 -0.50 -5.16
CA ILE A 52 -3.30 0.19 -5.02
C ILE A 52 -2.85 0.70 -6.38
N LYS A 53 -2.47 1.98 -6.46
CA LYS A 53 -1.77 2.53 -7.62
C LYS A 53 -0.26 2.33 -7.48
N VAL A 54 0.36 1.72 -8.48
CA VAL A 54 1.81 1.55 -8.55
C VAL A 54 2.41 2.65 -9.42
N TYR A 55 3.47 3.28 -8.94
CA TYR A 55 4.24 4.35 -9.61
C TYR A 55 5.72 4.01 -9.70
#